data_AF-A0A7V2UEW1-F1
#
_entry.id   AF-A0A7V2UEW1-F1
#
_cell.length_a   1.000
_cell.length_b   1.000
_cell.length_c   1.000
_cell.angle_alpha   90.00
_cell.angle_beta   90.00
_cell.angle_gamma   90.00
#
_symmetry.space_group_name_H-M   'P 1'
#
loop_
_entity.id
_entity.type
_entity.pdbx_description
1 polymer ?
#
loop_
_entity_poly.entity_id
_entity_poly.type
_entity_poly.pdbx_seq_one_letter_code
_entity_poly.pdbx_strand_id
1 'polypeptide(L)'
;AKAVRAGSRFDLLTTLLVLVGYAIPGFVLGVALLVIFGGQLQWFPLRGLTSANWEELSWGARIVDYLWHITLPVTAMVLGSFAVTAMLTKNSFLEEIRKQYVLTARAKGLSERQVLWKHVFRNALIPIITGFPAAFVGAFFAGSLLIETLFSLDGLGLLSYESVIRRDYPVVLGTLYLFTLIGLVTKLISDLCYVWVDPRVKFD
;
A
#
# COMPACT_ATOMS: atom_id res chain seq x y z
N ALA A 1 -16.51 -7.16 2.64
CA ALA A 1 -17.78 -6.82 1.96
C ALA A 1 -17.82 -7.26 0.50
N LYS A 2 -16.83 -6.87 -0.34
CA LYS A 2 -16.79 -7.18 -1.77
C LYS A 2 -16.83 -8.69 -2.09
N ALA A 3 -15.97 -9.50 -1.48
CA ALA A 3 -15.96 -10.95 -1.66
C ALA A 3 -17.26 -11.64 -1.16
N VAL A 4 -17.87 -11.12 -0.09
CA VAL A 4 -19.11 -11.67 0.50
C VAL A 4 -20.32 -11.42 -0.40
N ARG A 5 -20.32 -10.32 -1.16
CA ARG A 5 -21.40 -9.93 -2.08
C ARG A 5 -21.01 -10.13 -3.55
N ALA A 6 -20.17 -11.11 -3.84
CA ALA A 6 -19.69 -11.37 -5.20
C ALA A 6 -20.85 -11.59 -6.17
N GLY A 7 -20.77 -10.98 -7.36
CA GLY A 7 -21.83 -11.02 -8.36
C GLY A 7 -23.00 -10.03 -8.13
N SER A 8 -23.01 -9.28 -7.03
CA SER A 8 -23.99 -8.21 -6.82
C SER A 8 -23.67 -6.96 -7.65
N ARG A 9 -24.65 -6.07 -7.83
CA ARG A 9 -24.44 -4.74 -8.46
C ARG A 9 -23.37 -3.92 -7.73
N PHE A 10 -23.28 -4.06 -6.41
CA PHE A 10 -22.23 -3.43 -5.61
C PHE A 10 -20.84 -3.97 -5.98
N ASP A 11 -20.70 -5.28 -6.18
CA ASP A 11 -19.44 -5.88 -6.62
C ASP A 11 -19.08 -5.42 -8.03
N LEU A 12 -20.03 -5.37 -8.96
CA LEU A 12 -19.79 -4.87 -10.32
C LEU A 12 -19.29 -3.41 -10.31
N LEU A 13 -20.02 -2.51 -9.65
CA LEU A 13 -19.68 -1.08 -9.58
C LEU A 13 -18.33 -0.83 -8.91
N THR A 14 -18.07 -1.47 -7.77
CA THR A 14 -16.78 -1.33 -7.08
C THR A 14 -15.64 -2.00 -7.81
N THR A 15 -15.90 -3.02 -8.64
CA THR A 15 -14.90 -3.65 -9.52
C THR A 15 -14.56 -2.73 -10.68
N LEU A 16 -15.57 -2.13 -11.32
CA LEU A 16 -15.38 -1.14 -12.38
C LEU A 16 -14.60 0.08 -11.87
N LEU A 17 -15.01 0.67 -10.75
CA LEU A 17 -14.29 1.81 -10.14
C LEU A 17 -12.82 1.47 -9.84
N VAL A 18 -12.57 0.29 -9.27
CA VAL A 18 -11.21 -0.18 -8.98
C VAL A 18 -10.39 -0.40 -10.25
N LEU A 19 -10.99 -0.97 -11.31
CA LEU A 19 -10.32 -1.19 -12.60
C LEU A 19 -10.02 0.12 -13.34
N VAL A 20 -10.96 1.07 -13.33
CA VAL A 20 -10.74 2.40 -13.90
C VAL A 20 -9.63 3.13 -13.13
N GLY A 21 -9.66 3.08 -11.80
CA GLY A 21 -8.59 3.65 -10.96
C GLY A 21 -7.24 2.99 -11.22
N TYR A 22 -7.20 1.68 -11.46
CA TYR A 22 -5.98 0.95 -11.80
C TYR A 22 -5.36 1.36 -13.14
N ALA A 23 -6.18 1.75 -14.12
CA ALA A 23 -5.70 2.21 -15.41
C ALA A 23 -4.97 3.56 -15.33
N ILE A 24 -5.18 4.33 -14.25
CA ILE A 24 -4.55 5.63 -14.03
C ILE A 24 -3.28 5.40 -13.20
N PRO A 25 -2.09 5.79 -13.70
CA PRO A 25 -0.87 5.72 -12.89
C PRO A 25 -1.00 6.52 -11.60
N GLY A 26 -0.45 6.01 -10.49
CA GLY A 26 -0.58 6.64 -9.17
C GLY A 26 -0.11 8.11 -9.13
N PHE A 27 0.95 8.45 -9.89
CA PHE A 27 1.41 9.84 -9.98
C PHE A 27 0.42 10.76 -10.72
N VAL A 28 -0.32 10.26 -11.71
CA VAL A 28 -1.35 11.02 -12.42
C VAL A 28 -2.51 11.32 -11.48
N LEU A 29 -2.90 10.34 -10.65
CA LEU A 29 -3.84 10.59 -9.55
C LEU A 29 -3.28 11.62 -8.56
N GLY A 30 -1.98 11.56 -8.25
CA GLY A 30 -1.29 12.57 -7.45
C GLY A 30 -1.41 13.98 -8.03
N VAL A 31 -1.21 14.15 -9.35
CA VAL A 31 -1.39 15.43 -10.03
C VAL A 31 -2.84 15.92 -9.90
N ALA A 32 -3.82 15.04 -10.14
CA ALA A 32 -5.23 15.40 -10.00
C ALA A 32 -5.57 15.83 -8.57
N LEU A 33 -5.07 15.09 -7.57
CA LEU A 33 -5.23 15.43 -6.15
C LEU A 33 -4.62 16.80 -5.83
N LEU A 34 -3.41 17.07 -6.31
CA LEU A 34 -2.71 18.34 -6.08
C LEU A 34 -3.45 19.51 -6.75
N VAL A 35 -3.91 19.35 -7.99
CA VAL A 35 -4.66 20.40 -8.71
C VAL A 35 -5.99 20.72 -8.02
N ILE A 36 -6.75 19.70 -7.62
CA ILE A 36 -8.08 19.89 -7.04
C ILE A 36 -7.96 20.37 -5.59
N PHE A 37 -7.26 19.62 -4.75
CA PHE A 37 -7.23 19.84 -3.31
C PHE A 37 -6.17 20.84 -2.87
N GLY A 38 -5.04 20.91 -3.57
CA GLY A 38 -4.00 21.90 -3.31
C GLY A 38 -4.20 23.19 -4.09
N GLY A 39 -4.61 23.11 -5.36
CA GLY A 39 -4.71 24.25 -6.28
C GLY A 39 -6.06 24.96 -6.28
N GLN A 40 -7.17 24.24 -6.46
CA GLN A 40 -8.49 24.86 -6.56
C GLN A 40 -9.11 25.12 -5.20
N LEU A 41 -9.16 24.07 -4.36
CA LEU A 41 -9.80 24.13 -3.04
C LEU A 41 -8.87 24.72 -1.97
N GLN A 42 -7.56 24.70 -2.21
CA GLN A 42 -6.54 25.19 -1.26
C GLN A 42 -6.67 24.54 0.14
N TRP A 43 -7.13 23.29 0.19
CA TRP A 43 -7.22 22.54 1.44
C TRP A 43 -5.84 22.09 1.88
N PHE A 44 -5.03 21.57 0.95
CA PHE A 44 -3.74 20.98 1.27
C PHE A 44 -2.58 21.80 0.69
N PRO A 45 -1.38 21.69 1.29
CA PRO A 45 -0.19 22.35 0.78
C PRO A 45 0.21 21.76 -0.58
N LEU A 46 0.81 22.61 -1.41
CA LEU A 46 1.26 22.23 -2.75
C LEU A 46 2.62 21.55 -2.76
N ARG A 47 3.44 21.75 -1.71
CA ARG A 47 4.83 21.29 -1.65
C ARG A 47 5.37 21.20 -0.23
N GLY A 48 6.41 20.39 -0.05
CA GLY A 48 7.16 20.27 1.19
C GLY A 48 6.45 19.42 2.26
N LEU A 49 7.16 19.17 3.37
CA LEU A 49 6.67 18.35 4.49
C LEU A 49 6.19 19.17 5.70
N THR A 50 6.49 20.46 5.73
CA THR A 50 6.21 21.33 6.88
C THR A 50 5.94 22.76 6.43
N SER A 51 5.11 23.47 7.20
CA SER A 51 4.87 24.91 7.02
C SER A 51 6.11 25.75 7.32
N ALA A 52 6.16 26.98 6.79
CA ALA A 52 7.27 27.91 7.01
C ALA A 52 7.46 28.31 8.49
N ASN A 53 6.40 28.26 9.30
CA ASN A 53 6.42 28.56 10.73
C ASN A 53 6.65 27.31 11.62
N TRP A 54 7.18 26.22 11.06
CA TRP A 54 7.35 24.94 11.76
C TRP A 54 8.06 25.07 13.12
N GLU A 55 9.12 25.89 13.18
CA GLU A 55 9.92 26.07 14.39
C GLU A 55 9.13 26.74 15.52
N GLU A 56 8.14 27.56 15.19
CA GLU A 56 7.30 28.29 16.14
C GLU A 56 6.11 27.46 16.64
N LEU A 57 5.78 26.36 15.94
CA LEU A 57 4.66 25.49 16.30
C LEU A 57 4.94 24.71 17.58
N SER A 58 3.91 24.57 18.41
CA SER A 58 3.92 23.62 19.54
C SER A 58 4.05 22.18 19.05
N TRP A 59 4.51 21.27 19.90
CA TRP A 59 4.74 19.88 19.52
C TRP A 59 3.50 19.19 18.92
N GLY A 60 2.30 19.45 19.46
CA GLY A 60 1.05 18.92 18.92
C GLY A 60 0.71 19.51 17.55
N ALA A 61 0.94 20.81 17.36
CA ALA A 61 0.68 21.48 16.09
C ALA A 61 1.64 21.02 14.99
N ARG A 62 2.90 20.71 15.33
CA ARG A 62 3.87 20.08 14.42
C ARG A 62 3.38 18.73 13.89
N ILE A 63 2.80 17.88 14.74
CA ILE A 63 2.27 16.59 14.30
C ILE A 63 1.14 16.79 13.28
N VAL A 64 0.20 17.70 13.59
CA VAL A 64 -0.93 17.99 12.69
C VAL A 64 -0.44 18.57 11.37
N ASP A 65 0.49 19.52 11.41
CA ASP A 65 1.08 20.13 10.21
C ASP A 65 1.77 19.09 9.33
N TYR A 66 2.57 18.20 9.91
CA TYR A 66 3.23 17.14 9.16
C TYR A 66 2.23 16.16 8.53
N LEU A 67 1.22 15.72 9.28
CA LEU A 67 0.17 14.84 8.75
C LEU A 67 -0.62 15.53 7.63
N TRP A 68 -0.86 16.84 7.75
CA TRP A 68 -1.52 17.64 6.71
C TRP A 68 -0.71 17.63 5.42
N HIS A 69 0.62 17.85 5.49
CA HIS A 69 1.51 17.84 4.33
C HIS A 69 1.64 16.47 3.69
N ILE A 70 1.71 15.40 4.48
CA ILE A 70 1.93 14.04 3.97
C ILE A 70 0.65 13.39 3.41
N THR A 71 -0.53 13.96 3.68
CA THR A 71 -1.83 13.37 3.32
C THR A 71 -1.95 13.14 1.82
N LEU A 72 -1.71 14.16 0.99
CA LEU A 72 -1.84 14.01 -0.47
C LEU A 72 -0.77 13.06 -1.08
N PRO A 73 0.53 13.20 -0.77
CA PRO A 73 1.55 12.26 -1.25
C PRO A 73 1.22 10.80 -0.91
N VAL A 74 0.87 10.51 0.35
CA VAL A 74 0.56 9.15 0.80
C VAL A 74 -0.71 8.63 0.14
N THR A 75 -1.74 9.47 0.02
CA THR A 75 -2.98 9.08 -0.66
C THR A 75 -2.71 8.71 -2.13
N ALA A 76 -1.88 9.48 -2.83
CA ALA A 76 -1.50 9.18 -4.20
C ALA A 76 -0.74 7.84 -4.32
N MET A 77 0.20 7.57 -3.40
CA MET A 77 0.94 6.31 -3.36
C MET A 77 0.04 5.11 -3.06
N VAL A 78 -0.87 5.24 -2.09
CA VAL A 78 -1.78 4.17 -1.67
C VAL A 78 -2.78 3.86 -2.78
N LEU A 79 -3.36 4.86 -3.44
CA LEU A 79 -4.33 4.66 -4.50
C LEU A 79 -3.77 3.85 -5.67
N GLY A 80 -2.48 4.04 -6.01
CA GLY A 80 -1.82 3.29 -7.09
C GLY A 80 -1.73 1.79 -6.83
N SER A 81 -1.51 1.37 -5.57
CA SER A 81 -1.43 -0.06 -5.20
C SER A 81 -2.76 -0.65 -4.73
N PHE A 82 -3.69 0.19 -4.28
CA PHE A 82 -4.97 -0.21 -3.70
C PHE A 82 -5.77 -1.14 -4.62
N ALA A 83 -5.80 -0.86 -5.92
CA ALA A 83 -6.59 -1.65 -6.85
C ALA A 83 -6.12 -3.11 -6.96
N VAL A 84 -4.80 -3.30 -7.06
CA VAL A 84 -4.17 -4.63 -7.10
C VAL A 84 -4.43 -5.38 -5.80
N THR A 85 -4.19 -4.73 -4.66
CA THR A 85 -4.40 -5.35 -3.35
C THR A 85 -5.88 -5.70 -3.11
N ALA A 86 -6.82 -4.84 -3.51
CA ALA A 86 -8.25 -5.09 -3.36
C ALA A 86 -8.74 -6.27 -4.22
N MET A 87 -8.24 -6.40 -5.45
CA MET A 87 -8.56 -7.52 -6.33
C MET A 87 -7.93 -8.82 -5.85
N LEU A 88 -6.66 -8.78 -5.47
CA LEU A 88 -5.95 -9.92 -4.89
C LEU A 88 -6.71 -10.44 -3.66
N THR A 89 -7.06 -9.54 -2.74
CA THR A 89 -7.86 -9.88 -1.55
C THR A 89 -9.20 -10.49 -1.94
N LYS A 90 -9.93 -9.90 -2.89
CA LYS A 90 -11.22 -10.47 -3.33
C LYS A 90 -11.05 -11.90 -3.85
N ASN A 91 -10.07 -12.12 -4.71
CA ASN A 91 -9.86 -13.42 -5.36
C ASN A 91 -9.42 -14.47 -4.33
N SER A 92 -8.46 -14.15 -3.46
CA SER A 92 -8.03 -15.06 -2.40
C SER A 92 -9.18 -15.44 -1.46
N PHE A 93 -10.06 -14.49 -1.09
CA PHE A 93 -11.25 -14.82 -0.30
C PHE A 93 -12.23 -15.73 -1.04
N LEU A 94 -12.45 -15.50 -2.34
CA LEU A 94 -13.37 -16.33 -3.13
C LEU A 94 -12.87 -17.75 -3.32
N GLU A 95 -11.57 -17.94 -3.45
CA GLU A 95 -10.93 -19.26 -3.51
C GLU A 95 -11.07 -19.99 -2.18
N GLU A 96 -10.76 -19.33 -1.06
CA GLU A 96 -10.84 -19.94 0.27
C GLU A 96 -12.28 -20.33 0.65
N ILE A 97 -13.28 -19.51 0.32
CA ILE A 97 -14.70 -19.79 0.61
C ILE A 97 -15.19 -21.08 -0.07
N ARG A 98 -14.58 -21.49 -1.19
CA ARG A 98 -14.97 -22.69 -1.96
C ARG A 98 -14.29 -23.97 -1.47
N LYS A 99 -13.40 -23.90 -0.47
CA LYS A 99 -12.67 -25.08 0.03
C LYS A 99 -13.50 -25.92 0.98
N GLN A 100 -13.20 -27.23 1.03
CA GLN A 100 -13.96 -28.22 1.82
C GLN A 100 -13.99 -27.91 3.33
N TYR A 101 -12.93 -27.33 3.90
CA TYR A 101 -12.90 -27.00 5.33
C TYR A 101 -13.97 -25.94 5.71
N VAL A 102 -14.33 -25.05 4.77
CA VAL A 102 -15.39 -24.05 4.93
C VAL A 102 -16.76 -24.72 4.91
N LEU A 103 -16.97 -25.68 4.01
CA LEU A 103 -18.19 -26.48 3.96
C LEU A 103 -18.39 -27.25 5.27
N THR A 104 -17.34 -27.89 5.78
CA THR A 104 -17.38 -28.59 7.08
C THR A 104 -17.66 -27.63 8.24
N ALA A 105 -17.07 -26.43 8.23
CA ALA A 105 -17.34 -25.42 9.25
C ALA A 105 -18.82 -24.97 9.25
N ARG A 106 -19.41 -24.77 8.06
CA ARG A 106 -20.84 -24.49 7.90
C ARG A 106 -21.72 -25.64 8.35
N ALA A 107 -21.38 -26.89 7.99
CA ALA A 107 -22.11 -28.08 8.40
C ALA A 107 -22.11 -28.29 9.93
N LYS A 108 -21.08 -27.80 10.63
CA LYS A 108 -21.01 -27.76 12.10
C LYS A 108 -21.91 -26.67 12.74
N GLY A 109 -22.65 -25.90 11.95
CA GLY A 109 -23.56 -24.86 12.44
C GLY A 109 -22.89 -23.53 12.80
N LEU A 110 -21.64 -23.29 12.38
CA LEU A 110 -20.97 -22.01 12.60
C LEU A 110 -21.64 -20.90 11.79
N SER A 111 -21.78 -19.72 12.39
CA SER A 111 -22.31 -18.54 11.68
C SER A 111 -21.36 -18.08 10.57
N GLU A 112 -21.91 -17.50 9.49
CA GLU A 112 -21.10 -16.97 8.38
C GLU A 112 -19.99 -16.01 8.84
N ARG A 113 -20.24 -15.20 9.87
CA ARG A 113 -19.23 -14.30 10.45
C ARG A 113 -18.07 -15.06 11.08
N GLN A 114 -18.36 -16.14 11.81
CA GLN A 114 -17.32 -17.01 12.40
C GLN A 114 -16.54 -17.74 11.31
N VAL A 115 -17.22 -18.26 10.29
CA VAL A 115 -16.57 -18.92 9.14
C VAL A 115 -15.62 -17.95 8.43
N LEU A 116 -16.08 -16.73 8.12
CA LEU A 116 -15.27 -15.74 7.43
C LEU A 116 -14.06 -15.29 8.26
N TRP A 117 -14.24 -14.89 9.51
CA TRP A 117 -13.14 -14.32 10.32
C TRP A 117 -12.19 -15.38 10.89
N LYS A 118 -12.69 -16.57 11.26
CA LYS A 118 -11.88 -17.60 11.93
C LYS A 118 -11.27 -18.61 10.97
N HIS A 119 -11.96 -18.94 9.88
CA HIS A 119 -11.56 -20.02 8.97
C HIS A 119 -11.04 -19.51 7.63
N VAL A 120 -11.65 -18.47 7.05
CA VAL A 120 -11.29 -17.97 5.71
C VAL A 120 -10.23 -16.86 5.77
N PHE A 121 -10.39 -15.86 6.64
CA PHE A 121 -9.59 -14.64 6.68
C PHE A 121 -8.08 -14.92 6.78
N ARG A 122 -7.69 -15.81 7.70
CA ARG A 122 -6.30 -16.15 7.97
C ARG A 122 -5.60 -16.73 6.74
N ASN A 123 -6.28 -17.61 6.02
CA ASN A 123 -5.73 -18.27 4.82
C ASN A 123 -5.76 -17.33 3.60
N ALA A 124 -6.83 -16.55 3.46
CA ALA A 124 -6.98 -15.62 2.34
C ALA A 124 -6.00 -14.43 2.40
N LEU A 125 -5.43 -14.15 3.58
CA LEU A 125 -4.41 -13.11 3.74
C LEU A 125 -2.99 -13.55 3.35
N ILE A 126 -2.73 -14.86 3.26
CA ILE A 126 -1.38 -15.39 2.99
C ILE A 126 -0.77 -14.75 1.73
N PRO A 127 -1.44 -14.72 0.56
CA PRO A 127 -0.86 -14.14 -0.66
C PRO A 127 -0.56 -12.64 -0.55
N ILE A 128 -1.29 -11.93 0.32
CA ILE A 128 -1.12 -10.49 0.53
C ILE A 128 0.11 -10.24 1.41
N ILE A 129 0.29 -11.03 2.46
CA ILE A 129 1.44 -10.95 3.37
C ILE A 129 2.71 -11.33 2.63
N THR A 130 2.69 -12.39 1.82
CA THR A 130 3.87 -12.83 1.06
C THR A 130 4.24 -11.87 -0.07
N GLY A 131 3.26 -11.16 -0.66
CA GLY A 131 3.49 -10.13 -1.66
C GLY A 131 3.95 -8.77 -1.08
N PHE A 132 3.79 -8.54 0.22
CA PHE A 132 4.09 -7.27 0.87
C PHE A 132 5.55 -6.81 0.70
N PRO A 133 6.60 -7.64 0.87
CA PRO A 133 7.98 -7.20 0.69
C PRO A 133 8.26 -6.63 -0.69
N ALA A 134 7.82 -7.33 -1.73
CA ALA A 134 8.02 -6.91 -3.11
C ALA A 134 7.26 -5.61 -3.41
N ALA A 135 6.02 -5.50 -2.94
CA ALA A 135 5.22 -4.29 -3.08
C ALA A 135 5.83 -3.10 -2.31
N PHE A 136 6.33 -3.35 -1.09
CA PHE A 136 6.95 -2.35 -0.24
C PHE A 136 8.21 -1.79 -0.89
N VAL A 137 9.15 -2.65 -1.30
CA VAL A 137 10.36 -2.23 -2.03
C VAL A 137 9.97 -1.51 -3.33
N GLY A 138 9.05 -2.07 -4.12
CA GLY A 138 8.60 -1.48 -5.38
C GLY A 138 8.02 -0.07 -5.22
N ALA A 139 7.35 0.23 -4.09
CA ALA A 139 6.81 1.54 -3.80
C ALA A 139 7.89 2.64 -3.71
N PHE A 140 9.10 2.31 -3.21
CA PHE A 140 10.23 3.24 -3.10
C PHE A 140 10.99 3.47 -4.41
N PHE A 141 10.77 2.65 -5.44
CA PHE A 141 11.49 2.80 -6.72
C PHE A 141 10.59 3.31 -7.84
N ALA A 142 9.38 2.76 -7.99
CA ALA A 142 8.55 3.05 -9.16
C ALA A 142 7.59 4.22 -8.92
N GLY A 143 7.01 4.31 -7.73
CA GLY A 143 6.01 5.33 -7.38
C GLY A 143 6.60 6.56 -6.71
N SER A 144 7.67 6.38 -5.94
CA SER A 144 8.17 7.44 -5.08
C SER A 144 8.81 8.58 -5.86
N LEU A 145 9.63 8.34 -6.90
CA LEU A 145 10.31 9.42 -7.64
C LEU A 145 9.33 10.47 -8.22
N LEU A 146 8.29 10.02 -8.91
CA LEU A 146 7.33 10.94 -9.54
C LEU A 146 6.46 11.65 -8.51
N ILE A 147 6.10 10.98 -7.41
CA ILE A 147 5.37 11.61 -6.30
C ILE A 147 6.27 12.59 -5.53
N GLU A 148 7.52 12.22 -5.26
CA GLU A 148 8.51 13.04 -4.58
C GLU A 148 8.80 14.32 -5.38
N THR A 149 9.04 14.20 -6.69
CA THR A 149 9.21 15.37 -7.55
C THR A 149 7.97 16.25 -7.61
N LEU A 150 6.77 15.66 -7.73
CA LEU A 150 5.51 16.40 -7.80
C LEU A 150 5.23 17.21 -6.53
N PHE A 151 5.46 16.63 -5.36
CA PHE A 151 5.23 17.27 -4.06
C PHE A 151 6.48 17.97 -3.49
N SER A 152 7.57 18.02 -4.26
CA SER A 152 8.87 18.60 -3.85
C SER A 152 9.38 18.02 -2.52
N LEU A 153 9.48 16.70 -2.46
CA LEU A 153 9.95 15.93 -1.31
C LEU A 153 11.37 15.42 -1.57
N ASP A 154 12.23 15.56 -0.57
CA ASP A 154 13.60 15.02 -0.58
C ASP A 154 13.60 13.54 -0.16
N GLY A 155 13.01 12.69 -1.01
CA GLY A 155 12.92 11.26 -0.75
C GLY A 155 14.08 10.44 -1.29
N LEU A 156 14.12 9.16 -0.90
CA LEU A 156 15.18 8.24 -1.30
C LEU A 156 15.12 7.89 -2.78
N GLY A 157 13.92 7.90 -3.40
CA GLY A 157 13.78 7.63 -4.83
C GLY A 157 14.40 8.73 -5.69
N LEU A 158 14.13 9.99 -5.33
CA LEU A 158 14.72 11.18 -5.92
C LEU A 158 16.24 11.20 -5.72
N LEU A 159 16.71 10.94 -4.49
CA LEU A 159 18.15 10.85 -4.20
C LEU A 159 18.84 9.82 -5.10
N SER A 160 18.31 8.59 -5.16
CA SER A 160 18.89 7.54 -6.01
C SER A 160 18.90 7.92 -7.48
N TYR A 161 17.83 8.54 -7.98
CA TYR A 161 17.76 9.01 -9.37
C TYR A 161 18.82 10.09 -9.65
N GLU A 162 18.89 11.13 -8.80
CA GLU A 162 19.86 12.21 -8.96
C GLU A 162 21.30 11.71 -8.90
N SER A 163 21.61 10.77 -8.01
CA SER A 163 22.93 10.17 -7.91
C SER A 163 23.33 9.40 -9.17
N VAL A 164 22.40 8.69 -9.81
CA VAL A 164 22.67 8.03 -11.10
C VAL A 164 22.98 9.05 -12.18
N ILE A 165 22.17 10.11 -12.30
CA ILE A 165 22.36 11.18 -13.30
C ILE A 165 23.69 11.92 -13.07
N ARG A 166 24.03 12.21 -11.81
CA ARG A 166 25.28 12.88 -11.41
C ARG A 166 26.49 11.95 -11.40
N ARG A 167 26.30 10.66 -11.69
CA ARG A 167 27.34 9.61 -11.63
C ARG A 167 28.04 9.54 -10.27
N ASP A 168 27.29 9.79 -9.20
CA ASP A 168 27.75 9.66 -7.83
C ASP A 168 27.70 8.17 -7.42
N TYR A 169 28.68 7.40 -7.91
CA TYR A 169 28.76 5.95 -7.69
C TYR A 169 28.70 5.55 -6.20
N PRO A 170 29.39 6.24 -5.26
CA PRO A 170 29.25 5.94 -3.84
C PRO A 170 27.79 5.99 -3.35
N VAL A 171 27.04 7.05 -3.69
CA VAL A 171 25.65 7.19 -3.25
C VAL A 171 24.73 6.20 -3.96
N VAL A 172 24.95 5.92 -5.25
CA VAL A 172 24.21 4.88 -5.99
C VAL A 172 24.38 3.51 -5.33
N LEU A 173 25.61 3.10 -5.02
CA LEU A 173 25.87 1.82 -4.38
C LEU A 173 25.35 1.78 -2.95
N GLY A 174 25.48 2.88 -2.20
CA GLY A 174 24.95 2.99 -0.83
C GLY A 174 23.43 2.88 -0.79
N THR A 175 22.71 3.58 -1.67
CA THR A 175 21.25 3.50 -1.76
C THR A 175 20.78 2.12 -2.22
N LEU A 176 21.44 1.51 -3.21
CA LEU A 176 21.14 0.14 -3.65
C LEU A 176 21.34 -0.89 -2.54
N TYR A 177 22.44 -0.79 -1.79
CA TYR A 177 22.70 -1.63 -0.63
C TYR A 177 21.60 -1.49 0.43
N LEU A 178 21.26 -0.24 0.80
CA LEU A 178 20.26 0.04 1.83
C LEU A 178 18.87 -0.50 1.43
N PHE A 179 18.44 -0.27 0.18
CA PHE A 179 17.17 -0.78 -0.31
C PHE A 179 17.12 -2.31 -0.36
N THR A 180 18.22 -2.95 -0.76
CA THR A 180 18.32 -4.41 -0.76
C THR A 180 18.24 -4.96 0.66
N LEU A 181 18.92 -4.33 1.61
CA LEU A 181 18.89 -4.71 3.02
C LEU A 181 17.49 -4.54 3.62
N ILE A 182 16.83 -3.40 3.38
CA ILE A 182 15.45 -3.17 3.82
C ILE A 182 14.52 -4.22 3.21
N GLY A 183 14.64 -4.49 1.90
CA GLY A 183 13.85 -5.51 1.23
C GLY A 183 14.03 -6.90 1.81
N LEU A 184 15.27 -7.28 2.15
CA LEU A 184 15.58 -8.53 2.82
C LEU A 184 14.94 -8.60 4.21
N VAL A 185 15.04 -7.53 5.00
CA VAL A 185 14.43 -7.44 6.33
C VAL A 185 12.90 -7.53 6.24
N THR A 186 12.27 -6.80 5.32
CA THR A 186 10.82 -6.88 5.10
C THR A 186 10.38 -8.27 4.66
N LYS A 187 11.19 -8.94 3.81
CA LYS A 187 10.95 -10.33 3.41
C LYS A 187 11.01 -11.28 4.60
N LEU A 188 12.06 -11.18 5.42
CA LEU A 188 12.20 -11.99 6.62
C LEU A 188 11.03 -11.77 7.59
N ILE A 189 10.61 -10.51 7.82
CA ILE A 189 9.43 -10.20 8.63
C ILE A 189 8.19 -10.87 8.06
N SER A 190 8.00 -10.85 6.73
CA SER A 190 6.85 -11.47 6.08
C SER A 190 6.86 -13.00 6.18
N ASP A 191 8.02 -13.62 6.07
CA ASP A 191 8.22 -15.05 6.30
C ASP A 191 7.91 -15.45 7.76
N LEU A 192 8.30 -14.62 8.73
CA LEU A 192 7.95 -14.82 10.15
C LEU A 192 6.46 -14.61 10.40
N CYS A 193 5.85 -13.58 9.82
CA CYS A 193 4.41 -13.36 9.87
C CYS A 193 3.66 -14.54 9.24
N TYR A 194 4.19 -15.13 8.17
CA TYR A 194 3.62 -16.31 7.54
C TYR A 194 3.60 -17.51 8.49
N VAL A 195 4.67 -17.79 9.23
CA VAL A 195 4.67 -18.86 10.25
C VAL A 195 3.69 -18.57 11.38
N TRP A 196 3.59 -17.32 11.82
CA TRP A 196 2.60 -16.91 12.83
C TRP A 196 1.15 -17.09 12.32
N VAL A 197 0.92 -16.83 11.03
CA VAL A 197 -0.37 -16.96 10.36
C VAL A 197 -0.64 -18.39 9.91
N ASP A 198 0.33 -19.26 9.72
CA ASP A 198 0.10 -20.70 9.53
C ASP A 198 1.23 -21.50 10.19
N PRO A 199 1.03 -22.01 11.44
CA PRO A 199 2.05 -22.74 12.17
C PRO A 199 2.27 -24.15 11.60
N ARG A 200 1.53 -24.55 10.56
CA ARG A 200 1.70 -25.83 9.87
C ARG A 200 2.81 -25.77 8.82
N VAL A 201 3.24 -24.57 8.45
CA VAL A 201 4.37 -24.34 7.56
C VAL A 201 5.64 -24.59 8.36
N LYS A 202 6.34 -25.66 8.03
CA LYS A 202 7.72 -25.89 8.48
C LYS A 202 8.63 -25.46 7.34
N PHE A 203 9.63 -24.64 7.63
CA PHE A 203 10.74 -24.43 6.71
C PHE A 203 11.60 -25.69 6.77
N ASP A 204 11.69 -26.42 5.66
CA ASP A 204 12.75 -27.42 5.44
C ASP A 204 14.02 -26.71 4.96
#